data_AF-A0A2A5HME0-F1
#
_entry.id   AF-A0A2A5HME0-F1
#
_cell.length_a   1.000
_cell.length_b   1.000
_cell.length_c   1.000
_cell.angle_alpha   90.00
_cell.angle_beta   90.00
_cell.angle_gamma   90.00
#
_symmetry.space_group_name_H-M   'P 1'
#
loop_
_entity.id
_entity.type
_entity.pdbx_description
1 polymer ?
#
loop_
_entity_poly.entity_id
_entity_poly.type
_entity_poly.pdbx_seq_one_letter_code
_entity_poly.pdbx_strand_id
1 'polypeptide(L)'
;MMSIKPKAGHIQATPTRTRMLNINRTPPLIALCLSLSLASACSQTQNNKATLAQTPSVSAMSLNIYGHATMPKAAKQYAQIIHQHAPDVIGIQEGVQDWKIGPGLPTDYSRAQTLAGALGSCWQHQHQIFINTCQGNQFINAARFDLSDGINATRTGESAVISKHGLTFRVINVHWDHENQSTRDANARETIAEINNFEKKNLPLILLGDFNMPCQQLESMRKEANLTLLIDAGIDCIFANNFTGQGMQFPAPPSDHPGVKINVTRQLN
;
A
#
# COMPACT_ATOMS: atom_id res chain seq x y z
N MET A 1 -30.99 39.58 9.95
CA MET A 1 -30.53 38.98 11.22
C MET A 1 -31.68 38.24 11.87
N MET A 2 -31.78 36.93 11.69
CA MET A 2 -32.70 36.06 12.43
C MET A 2 -31.88 34.91 12.98
N SER A 3 -31.77 34.87 14.32
CA SER A 3 -31.01 33.90 15.08
C SER A 3 -31.95 32.76 15.47
N ILE A 4 -31.68 31.56 14.96
CA ILE A 4 -32.39 30.33 15.34
C ILE A 4 -31.42 29.50 16.18
N LYS A 5 -31.73 29.33 17.47
CA LYS A 5 -31.01 28.45 18.40
C LYS A 5 -31.46 26.99 18.19
N PRO A 6 -30.56 26.00 18.16
CA PRO A 6 -30.95 24.59 18.18
C PRO A 6 -31.18 24.08 19.62
N LYS A 7 -32.22 23.25 19.78
CA LYS A 7 -32.54 22.49 21.00
C LYS A 7 -31.60 21.28 21.12
N ALA A 8 -30.94 21.15 22.27
CA ALA A 8 -30.18 19.96 22.63
C ALA A 8 -31.13 18.84 23.10
N GLY A 9 -31.08 17.69 22.42
CA GLY A 9 -31.75 16.45 22.84
C GLY A 9 -30.79 15.57 23.62
N HIS A 10 -31.13 15.24 24.86
CA HIS A 10 -30.45 14.22 25.67
C HIS A 10 -30.87 12.83 25.20
N ILE A 11 -29.91 11.99 24.84
CA ILE A 11 -30.10 10.55 24.59
C ILE A 11 -29.49 9.81 25.78
N GLN A 12 -30.33 9.13 26.57
CA GLN A 12 -29.90 8.22 27.62
C GLN A 12 -29.46 6.89 27.00
N ALA A 13 -28.24 6.46 27.33
CA ALA A 13 -27.71 5.16 26.95
C ALA A 13 -28.17 4.08 27.95
N THR A 14 -28.80 3.02 27.46
CA THR A 14 -29.09 1.80 28.21
C THR A 14 -27.90 0.83 28.19
N PRO A 15 -27.52 0.20 29.30
CA PRO A 15 -26.43 -0.78 29.33
C PRO A 15 -26.89 -2.17 28.88
N THR A 16 -26.20 -2.72 27.89
CA THR A 16 -26.42 -4.08 27.39
C THR A 16 -25.69 -5.10 28.26
N ARG A 17 -26.42 -6.15 28.65
CA ARG A 17 -26.07 -7.18 29.62
C ARG A 17 -25.06 -8.17 29.02
N THR A 18 -23.87 -8.27 29.61
CA THR A 18 -22.85 -9.28 29.29
C THR A 18 -23.31 -10.67 29.70
N ARG A 19 -23.43 -11.59 28.73
CA ARG A 19 -23.71 -13.02 28.98
C ARG A 19 -22.39 -13.78 28.92
N MET A 20 -21.87 -14.18 30.08
CA MET A 20 -20.73 -15.09 30.17
C MET A 20 -21.19 -16.50 29.77
N LEU A 21 -20.61 -17.06 28.71
CA LEU A 21 -20.70 -18.47 28.40
C LEU A 21 -19.46 -19.18 28.93
N ASN A 22 -19.73 -19.97 29.95
CA ASN A 22 -18.87 -20.97 30.55
C ASN A 22 -18.94 -22.22 29.67
N ILE A 23 -17.83 -22.68 29.09
CA ILE A 23 -17.76 -24.01 28.46
C ILE A 23 -16.53 -24.75 28.99
N ASN A 24 -16.86 -25.95 29.46
CA ASN A 24 -16.04 -26.85 30.23
C ASN A 24 -14.87 -27.46 29.45
N ARG A 25 -13.86 -27.79 30.26
CA ARG A 25 -12.69 -28.62 30.03
C ARG A 25 -13.06 -30.05 29.62
N THR A 26 -12.23 -30.64 28.75
CA THR A 26 -11.82 -32.06 28.79
C THR A 26 -10.44 -32.23 28.13
N PRO A 27 -9.42 -32.77 28.82
CA PRO A 27 -8.22 -33.39 28.23
C PRO A 27 -8.37 -34.94 28.23
N PRO A 28 -7.32 -35.73 28.00
CA PRO A 28 -6.47 -35.89 26.81
C PRO A 28 -6.53 -37.34 26.29
N LEU A 29 -5.95 -37.63 25.11
CA LEU A 29 -5.59 -39.01 24.75
C LEU A 29 -4.17 -39.04 24.21
N ILE A 30 -3.26 -39.38 25.13
CA ILE A 30 -1.87 -39.71 24.89
C ILE A 30 -1.86 -41.12 24.29
N ALA A 31 -1.61 -41.22 22.99
CA ALA A 31 -1.26 -42.49 22.36
C ALA A 31 0.25 -42.69 22.45
N LEU A 32 0.65 -43.50 23.43
CA LEU A 32 2.00 -43.98 23.64
C LEU A 32 2.34 -45.04 22.57
N CYS A 33 2.95 -44.63 21.46
CA CYS A 33 3.56 -45.57 20.52
C CYS A 33 4.98 -45.88 20.97
N LEU A 34 5.12 -46.95 21.74
CA LEU A 34 6.38 -47.59 22.08
C LEU A 34 6.75 -48.54 20.92
N SER A 35 7.54 -48.07 19.97
CA SER A 35 8.19 -48.94 18.99
C SER A 35 9.70 -48.89 19.21
N LEU A 36 10.19 -49.94 19.85
CA LEU A 36 11.61 -50.27 20.01
C LEU A 36 12.12 -50.79 18.65
N SER A 37 12.88 -49.96 17.93
CA SER A 37 13.66 -50.40 16.78
C SER A 37 15.14 -50.13 17.03
N LEU A 38 15.83 -51.16 17.51
CA LEU A 38 17.28 -51.30 17.33
C LEU A 38 17.53 -51.61 15.85
N ALA A 39 18.15 -50.68 15.11
CA ALA A 39 19.10 -51.01 14.05
C ALA A 39 19.66 -49.74 13.38
N SER A 40 20.97 -49.81 13.14
CA SER A 40 21.72 -49.10 12.10
C SER A 40 22.04 -47.62 12.34
N ALA A 41 23.17 -47.40 13.02
CA ALA A 41 23.98 -46.20 12.87
C ALA A 41 24.59 -46.16 11.45
N CYS A 42 23.78 -45.81 10.46
CA CYS A 42 24.31 -45.31 9.20
C CYS A 42 24.73 -43.86 9.43
N SER A 43 26.04 -43.58 9.28
CA SER A 43 26.58 -42.24 9.13
C SER A 43 25.79 -41.48 8.07
N GLN A 44 24.83 -40.66 8.51
CA GLN A 44 24.22 -39.65 7.67
C GLN A 44 25.25 -38.53 7.54
N THR A 45 26.04 -38.60 6.47
CA THR A 45 26.77 -37.46 5.96
C THR A 45 25.72 -36.39 5.65
N GLN A 46 25.48 -35.50 6.60
CA GLN A 46 24.60 -34.36 6.42
C GLN A 46 25.26 -33.47 5.37
N ASN A 47 24.85 -33.66 4.12
CA ASN A 47 25.02 -32.70 3.05
C ASN A 47 24.18 -31.47 3.42
N ASN A 48 24.67 -30.69 4.39
CA ASN A 48 24.18 -29.38 4.75
C ASN A 48 24.55 -28.46 3.60
N LYS A 49 23.83 -28.61 2.49
CA LYS A 49 23.84 -27.68 1.37
C LYS A 49 23.25 -26.40 1.93
N ALA A 50 24.12 -25.53 2.44
CA ALA A 50 23.77 -24.22 2.95
C ALA A 50 22.86 -23.57 1.90
N THR A 51 21.57 -23.52 2.19
CA THR A 51 20.61 -22.87 1.32
C THR A 51 20.94 -21.40 1.45
N LEU A 52 21.66 -20.85 0.47
CA LEU A 52 21.95 -19.43 0.40
C LEU A 52 20.63 -18.69 0.65
N ALA A 53 20.57 -17.94 1.75
CA ALA A 53 19.38 -17.20 2.12
C ALA A 53 19.02 -16.29 0.93
N GLN A 54 17.92 -16.61 0.26
CA GLN A 54 17.51 -15.89 -0.91
C GLN A 54 17.14 -14.46 -0.48
N THR A 55 17.80 -13.46 -1.07
CA THR A 55 17.49 -12.05 -0.78
C THR A 55 16.00 -11.82 -1.03
N PRO A 56 15.25 -11.31 -0.03
CA PRO A 56 13.83 -11.05 -0.20
C PRO A 56 13.59 -10.10 -1.38
N SER A 57 12.70 -10.49 -2.28
CA SER A 57 12.21 -9.64 -3.37
C SER A 57 10.85 -9.03 -3.00
N VAL A 58 10.59 -7.84 -3.53
CA VAL A 58 9.32 -7.13 -3.39
C VAL A 58 8.84 -6.74 -4.78
N SER A 59 7.54 -6.93 -5.03
CA SER A 59 6.88 -6.46 -6.24
C SER A 59 5.85 -5.39 -5.88
N ALA A 60 5.92 -4.24 -6.55
CA ALA A 60 5.03 -3.12 -6.28
C ALA A 60 4.38 -2.65 -7.58
N MET A 61 3.14 -2.19 -7.49
CA MET A 61 2.33 -1.73 -8.62
C MET A 61 1.75 -0.35 -8.34
N SER A 62 1.75 0.52 -9.34
CA SER A 62 0.94 1.75 -9.35
C SER A 62 -0.22 1.56 -10.33
N LEU A 63 -1.40 2.01 -9.93
CA LEU A 63 -2.60 1.92 -10.76
C LEU A 63 -3.54 3.09 -10.49
N ASN A 64 -3.62 4.04 -11.41
CA ASN A 64 -4.70 5.02 -11.42
C ASN A 64 -5.97 4.31 -11.94
N ILE A 65 -7.00 4.23 -11.09
CA ILE A 65 -8.24 3.49 -11.39
C ILE A 65 -9.32 4.37 -12.02
N TYR A 66 -9.01 5.62 -12.42
CA TYR A 66 -9.94 6.57 -13.04
C TYR A 66 -11.31 6.60 -12.34
N GLY A 67 -11.23 6.70 -11.01
CA GLY A 67 -12.31 6.35 -10.10
C GLY A 67 -13.58 7.16 -10.31
N HIS A 68 -13.46 8.37 -10.88
CA HIS A 68 -14.60 9.22 -11.16
C HIS A 68 -15.57 8.63 -12.20
N ALA A 69 -15.03 7.96 -13.22
CA ALA A 69 -15.81 7.44 -14.34
C ALA A 69 -16.09 5.95 -14.21
N THR A 70 -15.16 5.19 -13.63
CA THR A 70 -15.18 3.72 -13.70
C THR A 70 -15.72 3.06 -12.43
N MET A 71 -15.56 3.70 -11.27
CA MET A 71 -15.91 3.11 -9.98
C MET A 71 -17.32 3.49 -9.53
N PRO A 72 -18.04 2.58 -8.84
CA PRO A 72 -17.62 1.25 -8.36
C PRO A 72 -17.72 0.12 -9.40
N LYS A 73 -18.26 0.37 -10.59
CA LYS A 73 -18.66 -0.67 -11.55
C LYS A 73 -17.49 -1.52 -12.06
N ALA A 74 -16.32 -0.91 -12.23
CA ALA A 74 -15.11 -1.56 -12.73
C ALA A 74 -14.27 -2.29 -11.66
N ALA A 75 -14.68 -2.30 -10.39
CA ALA A 75 -13.87 -2.85 -9.30
C ALA A 75 -13.40 -4.30 -9.55
N LYS A 76 -14.28 -5.15 -10.11
CA LYS A 76 -13.93 -6.54 -10.46
C LYS A 76 -12.90 -6.62 -11.60
N GLN A 77 -12.95 -5.70 -12.57
CA GLN A 77 -12.00 -5.67 -13.68
C GLN A 77 -10.61 -5.25 -13.17
N TYR A 78 -10.52 -4.22 -12.33
CA TYR A 78 -9.27 -3.85 -11.69
C TYR A 78 -8.72 -4.97 -10.80
N ALA A 79 -9.56 -5.66 -10.03
CA ALA A 79 -9.14 -6.82 -9.26
C ALA A 79 -8.56 -7.94 -10.15
N GLN A 80 -9.14 -8.20 -11.34
CA GLN A 80 -8.59 -9.16 -12.30
C GLN A 80 -7.19 -8.76 -12.80
N ILE A 81 -7.00 -7.48 -13.15
CA ILE A 81 -5.68 -6.95 -13.55
C ILE A 81 -4.67 -7.15 -12.42
N ILE A 82 -5.05 -6.81 -11.19
CA ILE A 82 -4.21 -6.97 -10.00
C ILE A 82 -3.84 -8.45 -9.78
N HIS A 83 -4.80 -9.37 -9.87
CA HIS A 83 -4.52 -10.80 -9.72
C HIS A 83 -3.62 -11.35 -10.83
N GLN A 84 -3.79 -10.89 -12.07
CA GLN A 84 -2.94 -11.29 -13.20
C GLN A 84 -1.48 -10.89 -12.99
N HIS A 85 -1.24 -9.70 -12.43
CA HIS A 85 0.11 -9.21 -12.18
C HIS A 85 0.68 -9.64 -10.81
N ALA A 86 -0.18 -10.10 -9.89
CA ALA A 86 0.16 -10.63 -8.57
C ALA A 86 1.24 -9.83 -7.81
N PRO A 87 1.10 -8.50 -7.64
CA PRO A 87 2.07 -7.73 -6.87
C PRO A 87 1.94 -8.01 -5.36
N ASP A 88 2.98 -7.67 -4.60
CA ASP A 88 2.96 -7.69 -3.14
C ASP A 88 2.23 -6.48 -2.57
N VAL A 89 2.46 -5.32 -3.18
CA VAL A 89 1.94 -4.02 -2.75
C VAL A 89 1.40 -3.25 -3.94
N ILE A 90 0.31 -2.51 -3.73
CA ILE A 90 -0.29 -1.63 -4.75
C ILE A 90 -0.55 -0.27 -4.11
N GLY A 91 -0.16 0.80 -4.78
CA GLY A 91 -0.76 2.12 -4.55
C GLY A 91 -1.76 2.41 -5.66
N ILE A 92 -2.97 2.79 -5.29
CA ILE A 92 -4.00 3.22 -6.25
C ILE A 92 -4.16 4.73 -6.21
N GLN A 93 -4.50 5.33 -7.34
CA GLN A 93 -4.90 6.74 -7.43
C GLN A 93 -6.38 6.83 -7.80
N GLU A 94 -7.05 7.93 -7.44
CA GLU A 94 -8.51 8.10 -7.56
C GLU A 94 -9.35 7.07 -6.78
N GLY A 95 -8.76 6.45 -5.76
CA GLY A 95 -9.44 5.57 -4.80
C GLY A 95 -10.28 6.30 -3.75
N VAL A 96 -10.23 7.64 -3.75
CA VAL A 96 -11.06 8.51 -2.93
C VAL A 96 -12.02 9.32 -3.79
N GLN A 97 -13.02 9.96 -3.19
CA GLN A 97 -13.84 10.96 -3.89
C GLN A 97 -13.08 12.30 -3.96
N ASP A 98 -12.15 12.41 -4.92
CA ASP A 98 -11.18 13.52 -5.01
C ASP A 98 -11.82 14.93 -5.00
N TRP A 99 -13.01 15.09 -5.59
CA TRP A 99 -13.72 16.38 -5.63
C TRP A 99 -14.43 16.79 -4.32
N LYS A 100 -14.35 15.97 -3.26
CA LYS A 100 -14.93 16.29 -1.92
C LYS A 100 -13.87 16.48 -0.85
N ILE A 101 -12.58 16.48 -1.18
CA ILE A 101 -11.53 16.58 -0.17
C ILE A 101 -11.40 18.05 0.27
N GLY A 102 -12.19 18.42 1.28
CA GLY A 102 -11.93 19.62 2.07
C GLY A 102 -10.80 19.36 3.09
N PRO A 103 -10.35 20.41 3.81
CA PRO A 103 -9.33 20.29 4.85
C PRO A 103 -9.79 19.45 6.06
N GLY A 104 -11.06 19.06 6.12
CA GLY A 104 -11.64 18.27 7.20
C GLY A 104 -11.67 16.78 6.87
N LEU A 105 -11.22 15.95 7.82
CA LEU A 105 -11.54 14.53 7.85
C LEU A 105 -13.05 14.32 8.08
N PRO A 106 -13.64 13.21 7.57
CA PRO A 106 -12.97 12.08 6.93
C PRO A 106 -12.88 12.19 5.40
N THR A 107 -11.76 11.75 4.83
CA THR A 107 -11.63 11.45 3.38
C THR A 107 -12.52 10.26 3.03
N ASP A 108 -13.30 10.36 1.96
CA ASP A 108 -14.17 9.27 1.48
C ASP A 108 -13.36 8.26 0.66
N TYR A 109 -12.96 7.16 1.29
CA TYR A 109 -12.25 6.02 0.68
C TYR A 109 -13.20 4.94 0.08
N SER A 110 -14.47 5.25 -0.20
CA SER A 110 -15.46 4.25 -0.66
C SER A 110 -15.05 3.50 -1.94
N ARG A 111 -14.33 4.14 -2.87
CA ARG A 111 -13.84 3.47 -4.10
C ARG A 111 -12.73 2.47 -3.78
N ALA A 112 -11.76 2.85 -2.94
CA ALA A 112 -10.73 1.94 -2.43
C ALA A 112 -11.35 0.76 -1.66
N GLN A 113 -12.33 1.01 -0.79
CA GLN A 113 -13.06 -0.05 -0.08
C GLN A 113 -13.80 -1.01 -1.02
N THR A 114 -14.41 -0.47 -2.09
CA THR A 114 -15.06 -1.28 -3.12
C THR A 114 -14.05 -2.18 -3.82
N LEU A 115 -12.88 -1.65 -4.19
CA LEU A 115 -11.80 -2.44 -4.79
C LEU A 115 -11.29 -3.51 -3.84
N ALA A 116 -11.12 -3.20 -2.54
CA ALA A 116 -10.72 -4.17 -1.52
C ALA A 116 -11.70 -5.35 -1.45
N GLY A 117 -13.02 -5.06 -1.48
CA GLY A 117 -14.04 -6.10 -1.52
C GLY A 117 -13.96 -6.99 -2.77
N ALA A 118 -13.58 -6.41 -3.92
CA ALA A 118 -13.40 -7.17 -5.16
C ALA A 118 -12.11 -8.03 -5.17
N LEU A 119 -11.05 -7.58 -4.49
CA LEU A 119 -9.78 -8.31 -4.36
C LEU A 119 -9.85 -9.52 -3.41
N GLY A 120 -10.79 -9.50 -2.46
CA GLY A 120 -11.03 -10.62 -1.55
C GLY A 120 -10.04 -10.71 -0.38
N SER A 121 -10.10 -11.83 0.35
CA SER A 121 -9.52 -11.94 1.70
C SER A 121 -7.99 -11.95 1.78
N CYS A 122 -7.29 -12.17 0.66
CA CYS A 122 -5.83 -12.06 0.64
C CYS A 122 -5.34 -10.62 0.70
N TRP A 123 -6.21 -9.65 0.44
CA TRP A 123 -5.85 -8.24 0.36
C TRP A 123 -6.32 -7.46 1.57
N GLN A 124 -5.43 -6.64 2.10
CA GLN A 124 -5.74 -5.61 3.09
C GLN A 124 -5.39 -4.26 2.52
N HIS A 125 -6.04 -3.21 3.00
CA HIS A 125 -5.69 -1.85 2.62
C HIS A 125 -5.68 -0.91 3.82
N GLN A 126 -4.84 0.10 3.74
CA GLN A 126 -4.84 1.28 4.59
C GLN A 126 -4.81 2.48 3.65
N HIS A 127 -5.84 3.31 3.71
CA HIS A 127 -6.06 4.38 2.74
C HIS A 127 -6.09 3.82 1.29
N GLN A 128 -5.22 4.33 0.41
CA GLN A 128 -5.08 3.90 -0.99
C GLN A 128 -3.91 2.93 -1.22
N ILE A 129 -3.30 2.39 -0.15
CA ILE A 129 -2.24 1.38 -0.25
C ILE A 129 -2.80 0.01 0.11
N PHE A 130 -2.56 -0.98 -0.74
CA PHE A 130 -3.02 -2.36 -0.60
C PHE A 130 -1.83 -3.30 -0.48
N ILE A 131 -1.95 -4.35 0.35
CA ILE A 131 -0.95 -5.41 0.49
C ILE A 131 -1.58 -6.79 0.32
N ASN A 132 -0.83 -7.70 -0.29
CA ASN A 132 -1.19 -9.11 -0.40
C ASN A 132 -0.69 -9.89 0.81
N THR A 133 -1.54 -10.05 1.82
CA THR A 133 -1.22 -10.75 3.07
C THR A 133 -0.96 -12.25 2.87
N CYS A 134 -1.53 -12.86 1.83
CA CYS A 134 -1.25 -14.25 1.47
C CYS A 134 0.18 -14.46 0.95
N GLN A 135 0.90 -13.40 0.58
CA GLN A 135 2.33 -13.42 0.21
C GLN A 135 3.27 -13.00 1.35
N GLY A 136 2.76 -13.01 2.60
CA GLY A 136 3.56 -12.72 3.79
C GLY A 136 3.76 -11.23 4.08
N ASN A 137 2.99 -10.35 3.44
CA ASN A 137 3.04 -8.91 3.69
C ASN A 137 2.20 -8.53 4.92
N GLN A 138 2.70 -7.59 5.71
CA GLN A 138 2.00 -7.04 6.88
C GLN A 138 2.20 -5.52 6.98
N PHE A 139 1.13 -4.79 7.29
CA PHE A 139 1.24 -3.38 7.67
C PHE A 139 1.84 -3.27 9.08
N ILE A 140 2.89 -2.46 9.23
CA ILE A 140 3.41 -2.04 10.53
C ILE A 140 2.80 -0.69 10.92
N ASN A 141 2.75 0.24 9.97
CA ASN A 141 2.19 1.57 10.15
C ASN A 141 1.66 2.09 8.80
N ALA A 142 0.64 2.94 8.83
CA ALA A 142 0.14 3.66 7.66
C ALA A 142 -0.28 5.08 8.07
N ALA A 143 -0.07 6.04 7.18
CA ALA A 143 -0.42 7.43 7.40
C ALA A 143 -0.90 8.07 6.10
N ARG A 144 -1.74 9.09 6.25
CA ARG A 144 -2.07 10.07 5.22
C ARG A 144 -1.24 11.34 5.47
N PHE A 145 -0.83 12.01 4.41
CA PHE A 145 -0.37 13.39 4.45
C PHE A 145 -1.11 14.21 3.39
N ASP A 146 -1.21 15.52 3.61
CA ASP A 146 -1.89 16.43 2.69
C ASP A 146 -0.94 16.87 1.59
N LEU A 147 -1.49 16.94 0.39
CA LEU A 147 -0.86 17.54 -0.77
C LEU A 147 -1.64 18.81 -1.13
N SER A 148 -0.93 19.90 -1.39
CA SER A 148 -1.53 21.14 -1.89
C SER A 148 -2.35 20.87 -3.16
N ASP A 149 -3.57 21.41 -3.27
CA ASP A 149 -4.44 21.22 -4.44
C ASP A 149 -5.24 22.50 -4.73
N GLY A 150 -4.53 23.50 -5.26
CA GLY A 150 -5.11 24.81 -5.57
C GLY A 150 -5.68 25.56 -4.35
N ILE A 151 -6.54 26.55 -4.61
CA ILE A 151 -7.12 27.43 -3.59
C ILE A 151 -8.18 26.74 -2.70
N ASN A 152 -8.75 25.61 -3.14
CA ASN A 152 -9.98 25.07 -2.54
C ASN A 152 -9.93 23.59 -2.14
N ALA A 153 -8.83 22.87 -2.37
CA ALA A 153 -8.77 21.45 -2.08
C ALA A 153 -7.42 21.02 -1.48
N THR A 154 -7.44 19.87 -0.82
CA THR A 154 -6.22 19.12 -0.46
C THR A 154 -6.29 17.77 -1.15
N ARG A 155 -5.31 17.44 -1.99
CA ARG A 155 -5.07 16.06 -2.40
C ARG A 155 -4.47 15.29 -1.23
N THR A 156 -4.40 13.97 -1.35
CA THR A 156 -3.78 13.13 -0.33
C THR A 156 -2.60 12.37 -0.92
N GLY A 157 -1.52 12.33 -0.15
CA GLY A 157 -0.52 11.29 -0.27
C GLY A 157 -0.69 10.29 0.86
N GLU A 158 -0.27 9.06 0.63
CA GLU A 158 -0.30 8.00 1.63
C GLU A 158 1.08 7.37 1.79
N SER A 159 1.43 7.01 3.02
CA SER A 159 2.63 6.24 3.29
C SER A 159 2.33 5.03 4.15
N ALA A 160 3.07 3.95 3.92
CA ALA A 160 2.97 2.73 4.69
C ALA A 160 4.37 2.17 4.99
N VAL A 161 4.55 1.64 6.19
CA VAL A 161 5.68 0.78 6.54
C VAL A 161 5.17 -0.65 6.51
N ILE A 162 5.83 -1.50 5.72
CA ILE A 162 5.41 -2.87 5.41
C ILE A 162 6.54 -3.83 5.78
N SER A 163 6.17 -4.96 6.37
CA SER A 163 7.08 -6.10 6.58
C SER A 163 6.77 -7.22 5.60
N LYS A 164 7.81 -7.82 5.00
CA LYS A 164 7.72 -9.04 4.19
C LYS A 164 8.96 -9.89 4.41
N HIS A 165 8.81 -11.11 4.91
CA HIS A 165 9.91 -12.08 5.08
C HIS A 165 11.18 -11.50 5.73
N GLY A 166 11.02 -10.71 6.79
CA GLY A 166 12.12 -10.05 7.51
C GLY A 166 12.64 -8.76 6.87
N LEU A 167 12.20 -8.40 5.68
CA LEU A 167 12.44 -7.08 5.08
C LEU A 167 11.37 -6.10 5.56
N THR A 168 11.79 -5.00 6.19
CA THR A 168 10.92 -3.85 6.48
C THR A 168 11.25 -2.74 5.50
N PHE A 169 10.23 -2.21 4.82
CA PHE A 169 10.38 -1.19 3.80
C PHE A 169 9.19 -0.22 3.84
N ARG A 170 9.34 0.90 3.15
CA ARG A 170 8.34 1.95 3.06
C ARG A 170 7.78 2.04 1.65
N VAL A 171 6.49 2.30 1.55
CA VAL A 171 5.81 2.65 0.30
C VAL A 171 5.15 4.01 0.47
N ILE A 172 5.30 4.89 -0.52
CA ILE A 172 4.58 6.16 -0.62
C ILE A 172 3.79 6.14 -1.93
N ASN A 173 2.50 6.42 -1.82
CA ASN A 173 1.56 6.57 -2.91
C ASN A 173 1.19 8.05 -3.07
N VAL A 174 1.23 8.58 -4.29
CA VAL A 174 0.87 9.97 -4.58
C VAL A 174 -0.06 10.10 -5.79
N HIS A 175 -0.84 11.17 -5.80
CA HIS A 175 -1.59 11.63 -6.97
C HIS A 175 -1.52 13.17 -7.01
N TRP A 176 -0.54 13.72 -7.73
CA TRP A 176 -0.27 15.17 -7.75
C TRP A 176 -1.30 15.95 -8.56
N ASP A 177 -1.32 17.27 -8.39
CA ASP A 177 -2.21 18.15 -9.16
C ASP A 177 -1.98 18.09 -10.68
N HIS A 178 -3.07 18.04 -11.43
CA HIS A 178 -3.08 18.02 -12.88
C HIS A 178 -3.16 19.42 -13.51
N GLU A 179 -3.64 20.43 -12.78
CA GLU A 179 -3.96 21.73 -13.37
C GLU A 179 -2.78 22.71 -13.36
N ASN A 180 -2.06 22.81 -12.25
CA ASN A 180 -1.17 23.93 -11.97
C ASN A 180 0.26 23.49 -11.62
N GLN A 181 1.22 24.01 -12.37
CA GLN A 181 2.64 23.70 -12.18
C GLN A 181 3.15 24.09 -10.78
N SER A 182 2.78 25.26 -10.25
CA SER A 182 3.23 25.69 -8.92
C SER A 182 2.70 24.81 -7.79
N THR A 183 1.51 24.22 -8.00
CA THR A 183 0.92 23.23 -7.09
C THR A 183 1.69 21.90 -7.17
N ARG A 184 2.04 21.42 -8.37
CA ARG A 184 2.91 20.25 -8.51
C ARG A 184 4.29 20.47 -7.87
N ASP A 185 4.85 21.66 -7.99
CA ASP A 185 6.11 22.01 -7.32
C ASP A 185 5.95 21.96 -5.78
N ALA A 186 4.78 22.35 -5.25
CA ALA A 186 4.45 22.18 -3.84
C ALA A 186 4.31 20.69 -3.46
N ASN A 187 3.60 19.90 -4.27
CA ASN A 187 3.45 18.46 -4.07
C ASN A 187 4.79 17.72 -4.07
N ALA A 188 5.74 18.13 -4.92
CA ALA A 188 7.10 17.61 -4.91
C ALA A 188 7.79 17.85 -3.57
N ARG A 189 7.71 19.09 -3.04
CA ARG A 189 8.30 19.44 -1.73
C ARG A 189 7.63 18.69 -0.57
N GLU A 190 6.31 18.57 -0.60
CA GLU A 190 5.53 17.83 0.40
C GLU A 190 5.88 16.33 0.38
N THR A 191 6.02 15.76 -0.82
CA THR A 191 6.46 14.37 -1.01
C THR A 191 7.89 14.17 -0.50
N ILE A 192 8.82 15.09 -0.79
CA ILE A 192 10.20 15.05 -0.28
C ILE A 192 10.22 15.17 1.26
N ALA A 193 9.40 16.03 1.84
CA ALA A 193 9.28 16.17 3.29
C ALA A 193 8.82 14.85 3.93
N GLU A 194 7.84 14.18 3.33
CA GLU A 194 7.39 12.86 3.78
C GLU A 194 8.52 11.82 3.62
N ILE A 195 9.22 11.78 2.48
CA ILE A 195 10.39 10.88 2.29
C ILE A 195 11.43 11.07 3.40
N ASN A 196 11.74 12.32 3.73
CA ASN A 196 12.76 12.69 4.72
C ASN A 196 12.31 12.58 6.17
N ASN A 197 11.08 12.13 6.44
CA ASN A 197 10.56 11.93 7.79
C ASN A 197 11.53 11.04 8.62
N PHE A 198 12.09 11.62 9.68
CA PHE A 198 13.22 11.09 10.44
C PHE A 198 12.99 9.68 10.99
N GLU A 199 11.77 9.38 11.45
CA GLU A 199 11.42 8.08 12.01
C GLU A 199 11.53 6.93 10.99
N LYS A 200 11.48 7.26 9.69
CA LYS A 200 11.38 6.30 8.59
C LYS A 200 12.51 6.47 7.55
N LYS A 201 13.36 7.48 7.68
CA LYS A 201 14.33 7.91 6.65
C LYS A 201 15.33 6.82 6.24
N ASN A 202 15.62 5.87 7.13
CA ASN A 202 16.60 4.80 6.88
C ASN A 202 15.99 3.52 6.30
N LEU A 203 14.67 3.47 6.10
CA LEU A 203 14.03 2.30 5.48
C LEU A 203 14.22 2.32 3.96
N PRO A 204 14.43 1.15 3.31
CA PRO A 204 14.27 1.04 1.87
C PRO A 204 12.90 1.57 1.45
N LEU A 205 12.84 2.33 0.37
CA LEU A 205 11.67 3.09 -0.03
C LEU A 205 11.27 2.76 -1.47
N ILE A 206 9.97 2.62 -1.68
CA ILE A 206 9.33 2.67 -3.00
C ILE A 206 8.40 3.88 -3.00
N LEU A 207 8.60 4.80 -3.94
CA LEU A 207 7.67 5.90 -4.21
C LEU A 207 7.00 5.60 -5.55
N LEU A 208 5.67 5.59 -5.56
CA LEU A 208 4.89 5.29 -6.76
C LEU A 208 3.67 6.20 -6.84
N GLY A 209 3.14 6.39 -8.04
CA GLY A 209 1.91 7.14 -8.20
C GLY A 209 1.76 7.77 -9.57
N ASP A 210 0.72 8.60 -9.66
CA ASP A 210 0.47 9.52 -10.75
C ASP A 210 1.00 10.90 -10.36
N PHE A 211 2.06 11.34 -11.04
CA PHE A 211 2.73 12.60 -10.73
C PHE A 211 2.17 13.78 -11.51
N ASN A 212 1.23 13.54 -12.45
CA ASN A 212 0.72 14.55 -13.38
C ASN A 212 1.82 15.41 -14.03
N MET A 213 3.00 14.81 -14.17
CA MET A 213 4.21 15.41 -14.73
C MET A 213 5.05 14.30 -15.33
N PRO A 214 5.67 14.51 -16.51
CA PRO A 214 6.51 13.49 -17.11
C PRO A 214 7.62 13.02 -16.14
N CYS A 215 7.79 11.71 -15.97
CA CYS A 215 8.73 11.14 -14.99
C CYS A 215 10.17 11.69 -15.14
N GLN A 216 10.56 12.04 -16.37
CA GLN A 216 11.87 12.62 -16.69
C GLN A 216 12.07 14.04 -16.13
N GLN A 217 10.99 14.80 -15.91
CA GLN A 217 11.05 16.15 -15.34
C GLN A 217 11.21 16.14 -13.81
N LEU A 218 11.10 14.97 -13.17
CA LEU A 218 11.24 14.81 -11.72
C LEU A 218 12.70 14.65 -11.25
N GLU A 219 13.68 14.97 -12.09
CA GLU A 219 15.10 14.77 -11.79
C GLU A 219 15.60 15.54 -10.57
N SER A 220 15.12 16.77 -10.35
CA SER A 220 15.46 17.57 -9.16
C SER A 220 15.00 16.87 -7.88
N MET A 221 13.73 16.47 -7.84
CA MET A 221 13.14 15.74 -6.72
C MET A 221 13.89 14.43 -6.46
N ARG A 222 14.22 13.70 -7.52
CA ARG A 222 14.95 12.42 -7.41
C ARG A 222 16.33 12.60 -6.78
N LYS A 223 17.10 13.59 -7.24
CA LYS A 223 18.43 13.88 -6.70
C LYS A 223 18.34 14.27 -5.22
N GLU A 224 17.38 15.14 -4.87
CA GLU A 224 17.17 15.58 -3.50
C GLU A 224 16.77 14.44 -2.56
N ALA A 225 15.91 13.53 -3.02
CA ALA A 225 15.41 12.39 -2.25
C ALA A 225 16.26 11.10 -2.39
N ASN A 226 17.37 11.15 -3.13
CA ASN A 226 18.20 9.98 -3.48
C ASN A 226 17.38 8.81 -4.06
N LEU A 227 16.56 9.10 -5.08
CA LEU A 227 15.68 8.15 -5.73
C LEU A 227 16.18 7.72 -7.11
N THR A 228 16.12 6.43 -7.39
CA THR A 228 16.32 5.85 -8.72
C THR A 228 14.98 5.62 -9.41
N LEU A 229 14.82 6.11 -10.63
CA LEU A 229 13.66 5.81 -11.47
C LEU A 229 13.76 4.37 -11.98
N LEU A 230 12.75 3.56 -11.70
CA LEU A 230 12.69 2.15 -12.10
C LEU A 230 11.74 1.91 -13.29
N ILE A 231 10.72 2.74 -13.45
CA ILE A 231 9.81 2.71 -14.60
C ILE A 231 9.25 4.09 -14.89
N ASP A 232 9.24 4.45 -16.17
CA ASP A 232 8.66 5.66 -16.75
C ASP A 232 7.52 5.22 -17.66
N ALA A 233 6.28 5.59 -17.32
CA ALA A 233 5.10 5.38 -18.16
C ALA A 233 4.40 6.71 -18.46
N GLY A 234 5.17 7.77 -18.71
CA GLY A 234 4.65 9.11 -18.93
C GLY A 234 4.54 9.87 -17.60
N ILE A 235 3.33 9.93 -17.03
CA ILE A 235 3.08 10.60 -15.74
C ILE A 235 2.98 9.62 -14.56
N ASP A 236 2.81 8.32 -14.86
CA ASP A 236 2.84 7.23 -13.89
C ASP A 236 4.26 6.72 -13.71
N CYS A 237 4.81 6.89 -12.50
CA CYS A 237 6.21 6.60 -12.21
C CYS A 237 6.36 5.66 -11.01
N ILE A 238 7.41 4.84 -11.02
CA ILE A 238 7.90 4.19 -9.80
C ILE A 238 9.39 4.49 -9.61
N PHE A 239 9.70 5.03 -8.42
CA PHE A 239 11.02 5.31 -7.92
C PHE A 239 11.35 4.42 -6.73
N ALA A 240 12.63 4.19 -6.47
CA ALA A 240 13.07 3.51 -5.27
C ALA A 240 14.41 4.02 -4.72
N ASN A 241 14.63 3.79 -3.43
CA ASN A 241 15.89 3.99 -2.71
C ASN A 241 16.23 2.69 -1.96
N ASN A 242 17.49 2.26 -2.02
CA ASN A 242 18.01 1.00 -1.50
C ASN A 242 17.36 -0.27 -2.10
N PHE A 243 16.92 -0.17 -3.36
CA PHE A 243 16.36 -1.24 -4.15
C PHE A 243 16.94 -1.21 -5.57
N THR A 244 17.17 -2.39 -6.14
CA THR A 244 17.45 -2.57 -7.58
C THR A 244 16.43 -3.49 -8.19
N GLY A 245 16.13 -3.28 -9.47
CA GLY A 245 15.20 -4.13 -10.18
C GLY A 245 14.83 -3.56 -11.53
N GLN A 246 13.74 -4.09 -12.08
CA GLN A 246 13.21 -3.68 -13.37
C GLN A 246 11.70 -3.48 -13.26
N GLY A 247 11.19 -2.57 -14.08
CA GLY A 247 9.76 -2.32 -14.22
C GLY A 247 9.18 -2.79 -15.55
N MET A 248 7.85 -2.85 -15.59
CA MET A 248 7.06 -3.06 -16.78
C MET A 248 5.82 -2.18 -16.75
N GLN A 249 5.40 -1.73 -17.94
CA GLN A 249 4.13 -1.06 -18.18
C GLN A 249 3.15 -2.05 -18.83
N PHE A 250 1.86 -1.93 -18.54
CA PHE A 250 0.80 -2.73 -19.17
C PHE A 250 -0.50 -1.93 -19.33
N PRO A 251 -1.35 -2.26 -20.31
CA PRO A 251 -2.67 -1.65 -20.41
C PRO A 251 -3.54 -1.98 -19.19
N ALA A 252 -4.27 -0.99 -18.67
CA ALA A 252 -5.14 -1.18 -17.51
C ALA A 252 -6.60 -0.70 -17.73
N PRO A 253 -7.27 -1.16 -18.81
CA PRO A 253 -8.67 -0.78 -19.05
C PRO A 253 -9.56 -1.21 -17.88
N PRO A 254 -10.59 -0.42 -17.51
CA PRO A 254 -11.12 0.74 -18.23
C PRO A 254 -10.44 2.08 -17.87
N SER A 255 -9.30 2.07 -17.19
CA SER A 255 -8.52 3.30 -16.97
C SER A 255 -7.96 3.80 -18.30
N ASP A 256 -7.86 5.12 -18.41
CA ASP A 256 -7.08 5.82 -19.43
C ASP A 256 -5.58 5.86 -19.09
N HIS A 257 -5.21 5.51 -17.86
CA HIS A 257 -3.82 5.31 -17.45
C HIS A 257 -3.33 3.88 -17.72
N PRO A 258 -2.05 3.70 -18.08
CA PRO A 258 -1.42 2.40 -17.99
C PRO A 258 -1.23 2.00 -16.52
N GLY A 259 -1.15 0.69 -16.27
CA GLY A 259 -0.60 0.21 -15.01
C GLY A 259 0.91 0.05 -15.13
N VAL A 260 1.63 0.25 -14.02
CA VAL A 260 3.07 -0.01 -13.92
C VAL A 260 3.38 -0.92 -12.76
N LYS A 261 4.35 -1.83 -12.94
CA LYS A 261 4.80 -2.77 -11.92
C LYS A 261 6.32 -2.85 -11.91
N ILE A 262 6.92 -2.97 -10.73
CA ILE A 262 8.32 -3.29 -10.52
C ILE A 262 8.49 -4.63 -9.80
N ASN A 263 9.63 -5.28 -10.02
CA ASN A 263 10.14 -6.34 -9.14
C ASN A 263 11.55 -5.94 -8.69
N VAL A 264 11.75 -5.84 -7.39
CA VAL A 264 12.99 -5.31 -6.80
C VAL A 264 13.54 -6.21 -5.70
N THR A 265 14.84 -6.13 -5.51
CA THR A 265 15.57 -6.73 -4.37
C THR A 265 16.30 -5.64 -3.62
N ARG A 266 16.41 -5.77 -2.29
CA ARG A 266 17.16 -4.82 -1.47
C ARG A 266 18.62 -4.75 -1.92
N GLN A 267 19.15 -3.56 -2.11
CA GLN A 267 20.58 -3.35 -2.26
C GLN A 267 21.26 -3.49 -0.89
N LEU A 268 22.27 -4.37 -0.83
CA LEU A 268 23.17 -4.45 0.31
C LEU A 268 24.31 -3.47 0.01
N ASN A 269 24.34 -2.34 0.73
CA ASN A 269 25.44 -1.38 0.68
C ASN A 269 26.64 -1.89 1.48
#